data_AF-A0A8C0Z854-F1
#
_entry.id   AF-A0A8C0Z854-F1
#
_cell.length_a   1.000
_cell.length_b   1.000
_cell.length_c   1.000
_cell.angle_alpha   90.00
_cell.angle_beta   90.00
_cell.angle_gamma   90.00
#
_symmetry.space_group_name_H-M   'P 1'
#
loop_
_entity.id
_entity.type
_entity.pdbx_description
1 polymer ?
#
loop_
_entity_poly.entity_id
_entity_poly.type
_entity_poly.pdbx_seq_one_letter_code
_entity_poly.pdbx_strand_id
1 'polypeptide(L)'
;MHPDMCQHIRARCRLEHHSSSNCEAKEVKREEILQGQEGTFTCSALQPFTVYSVTISLLPRTILYTWLLTTKETVPDKPENLLMDVSTGSLRWKALPSCKGEIIGYQLNITTMRAEDGSFLGFSQELVNQSVSEYVPPNQRAGRKYLVTVQGLTAAGAGAAAELEFKTYIQGPWPVSAVSVVVVVVLLIPLSAGILWFVLSRRKKALPSKAEEDHYTELQPYENVHEGNYCVMETFLEKDAGKCGQAGEPSPKPLPVLESSGESKQ
;
A
#
# COMPACT_ATOMS: atom_id res chain seq x y z
N MET A 1 3.91 55.24 -38.96
CA MET A 1 3.45 53.92 -38.48
C MET A 1 1.95 54.01 -38.28
N HIS A 2 1.16 53.17 -38.96
CA HIS A 2 -0.30 53.20 -38.84
C HIS A 2 -0.75 52.58 -37.50
N PRO A 3 -1.61 53.26 -36.72
CA PRO A 3 -2.05 52.79 -35.40
C PRO A 3 -2.89 51.50 -35.43
N ASP A 4 -3.48 51.14 -36.57
CA ASP A 4 -4.35 49.96 -36.69
C ASP A 4 -3.60 48.61 -36.75
N MET A 5 -2.30 48.62 -37.04
CA MET A 5 -1.52 47.37 -37.15
C MET A 5 -1.32 46.67 -35.79
N CYS A 6 -1.39 47.41 -34.69
CA CYS A 6 -1.11 46.88 -33.35
C CYS A 6 -2.36 46.40 -32.59
N GLN A 7 -3.56 46.59 -33.14
CA GLN A 7 -4.83 46.20 -32.50
C GLN A 7 -5.14 44.70 -32.55
N HIS A 8 -4.31 43.92 -33.27
CA HIS A 8 -4.55 42.51 -33.56
C HIS A 8 -3.54 41.58 -32.90
N ILE A 9 -2.78 42.07 -31.92
CA ILE A 9 -1.78 41.29 -31.22
C ILE A 9 -2.48 40.49 -30.11
N ARG A 10 -2.25 39.18 -30.06
CA ARG A 10 -2.77 38.26 -29.05
C ARG A 10 -1.62 37.68 -28.24
N ALA A 11 -1.71 37.77 -26.92
CA ALA A 11 -0.85 37.04 -26.00
C ALA A 11 -1.60 35.80 -25.50
N ARG A 12 -0.90 34.66 -25.44
CA ARG A 12 -1.46 33.40 -24.96
C ARG A 12 -0.46 32.68 -24.07
N CYS A 13 -0.97 32.19 -22.95
CA CYS A 13 -0.25 31.35 -22.01
C CYS A 13 -0.84 29.95 -22.07
N ARG A 14 -0.01 28.94 -22.32
CA ARG A 14 -0.42 27.53 -22.34
C ARG A 14 0.55 26.68 -21.53
N LEU A 15 -0.01 25.71 -20.80
CA LEU A 15 0.76 24.61 -20.24
C LEU A 15 1.43 23.82 -21.37
N GLU A 16 2.72 23.53 -21.25
CA GLU A 16 3.38 22.63 -22.17
C GLU A 16 3.07 21.18 -21.76
N HIS A 17 2.74 20.31 -22.71
CA HIS A 17 2.17 18.97 -22.45
C HIS A 17 3.16 17.97 -21.80
N HIS A 18 4.30 18.43 -21.28
CA HIS A 18 5.34 17.60 -20.66
C HIS A 18 5.16 17.43 -19.15
N SER A 19 3.93 17.51 -18.64
CA SER A 19 3.66 17.19 -17.23
C SER A 19 4.03 15.72 -16.99
N SER A 20 5.04 15.51 -16.13
CA SER A 20 5.35 14.21 -15.53
C SER A 20 4.05 13.47 -15.18
N SER A 21 3.94 12.20 -15.60
CA SER A 21 2.70 11.40 -15.58
C SER A 21 2.01 11.30 -14.21
N ASN A 22 2.70 11.66 -13.13
CA ASN A 22 2.22 11.56 -11.75
C ASN A 22 1.61 12.87 -11.22
N CYS A 23 1.67 13.95 -11.99
CA CYS A 23 1.16 15.26 -11.60
C CYS A 23 0.01 15.64 -12.52
N GLU A 24 -1.22 15.65 -12.01
CA GLU A 24 -2.35 16.21 -12.75
C GLU A 24 -2.16 17.71 -12.93
N ALA A 25 -1.70 18.09 -14.12
CA ALA A 25 -1.51 19.49 -14.46
C ALA A 25 -2.83 20.07 -14.96
N LYS A 26 -3.32 21.11 -14.27
CA LYS A 26 -4.49 21.85 -14.73
C LYS A 26 -4.11 22.61 -15.99
N GLU A 27 -4.85 22.40 -17.07
CA GLU A 27 -4.66 23.17 -18.28
C GLU A 27 -4.93 24.65 -17.99
N VAL A 28 -3.86 25.44 -17.98
CA VAL A 28 -3.98 26.90 -17.97
C VAL A 28 -3.92 27.35 -19.42
N LYS A 29 -5.07 27.76 -19.96
CA LYS A 29 -5.16 28.42 -21.27
C LYS A 29 -5.71 29.82 -21.05
N ARG A 30 -4.81 30.79 -20.91
CA ARG A 30 -5.15 32.21 -20.83
C ARG A 30 -4.83 32.88 -22.16
N GLU A 31 -5.78 33.64 -22.69
CA GLU A 31 -5.60 34.44 -23.92
C GLU A 31 -6.05 35.88 -23.64
N GLU A 32 -5.31 36.84 -24.19
CA GLU A 32 -5.62 38.27 -24.09
C GLU A 32 -5.29 38.97 -25.42
N ILE A 33 -6.17 39.86 -25.87
CA ILE A 33 -5.93 40.70 -27.06
C ILE A 33 -5.33 42.02 -26.57
N LEU A 34 -4.10 42.30 -26.99
CA LEU A 34 -3.37 43.50 -26.64
C LEU A 34 -3.82 44.65 -27.55
N GLN A 35 -4.10 45.80 -26.96
CA GLN A 35 -4.64 46.99 -27.66
C GLN A 35 -3.54 47.82 -28.37
N GLY A 36 -2.36 47.24 -28.62
CA GLY A 36 -1.26 47.91 -29.30
C GLY A 36 -0.53 48.99 -28.51
N GLN A 37 -0.80 49.14 -27.22
CA GLN A 37 -0.05 49.99 -26.28
C GLN A 37 0.99 49.16 -25.51
N GLU A 38 2.03 49.82 -25.00
CA GLU A 38 2.99 49.20 -24.09
C GLU A 38 2.24 48.71 -22.84
N GLY A 39 2.52 47.47 -22.42
CA GLY A 39 1.79 46.84 -21.33
C GLY A 39 2.44 45.54 -20.87
N THR A 40 1.89 44.98 -19.80
CA THR A 40 2.36 43.72 -19.22
C THR A 40 1.27 42.66 -19.32
N PHE A 41 1.57 41.55 -19.97
CA PHE A 41 0.72 40.37 -19.98
C PHE A 41 1.10 39.46 -18.81
N THR A 42 0.14 39.14 -17.93
CA THR A 42 0.39 38.31 -16.74
C THR A 42 -0.31 36.96 -16.87
N CYS A 43 0.44 35.88 -16.79
CA CYS A 43 -0.12 34.54 -16.57
C CYS A 43 -0.37 34.33 -15.07
N SER A 44 -1.63 34.13 -14.67
CA SER A 44 -2.00 33.89 -13.26
C SER A 44 -2.32 32.41 -13.02
N ALA A 45 -2.29 31.99 -11.75
CA ALA A 45 -2.65 30.64 -11.31
C ALA A 45 -1.84 29.52 -11.99
N LEU A 46 -0.55 29.77 -12.23
CA LEU A 46 0.38 28.77 -12.76
C LEU A 46 0.76 27.76 -11.68
N GLN A 47 0.97 26.51 -12.09
CA GLN A 47 1.51 25.48 -11.23
C GLN A 47 3.00 25.70 -10.99
N PRO A 48 3.51 25.39 -9.79
CA PRO A 48 4.94 25.43 -9.51
C PRO A 48 5.70 24.37 -10.31
N PHE A 49 7.01 24.56 -10.46
CA PHE A 49 7.91 23.61 -11.12
C PHE A 49 7.37 23.02 -12.44
N THR A 50 6.76 23.87 -13.26
CA THR A 50 6.06 23.47 -14.48
C THR A 50 6.47 24.38 -15.64
N VAL A 51 6.59 23.80 -16.83
CA VAL A 51 6.98 24.52 -18.05
C VAL A 51 5.73 25.03 -18.77
N TYR A 52 5.74 26.33 -19.06
CA TYR A 52 4.69 27.02 -19.80
C TYR A 52 5.24 27.65 -21.08
N SER A 53 4.43 27.62 -22.13
CA SER A 53 4.67 28.32 -23.38
C SER A 53 3.87 29.63 -23.40
N VAL A 54 4.55 30.76 -23.51
CA VAL A 54 3.95 32.07 -23.73
C VAL A 54 4.16 32.47 -25.19
N THR A 55 3.08 32.65 -25.93
CA THR A 55 3.10 33.01 -27.35
C THR A 55 2.47 34.37 -27.58
N ILE A 56 3.14 35.25 -28.32
CA ILE A 56 2.59 36.50 -28.85
C ILE A 56 2.42 36.33 -30.35
N SER A 57 1.20 36.54 -30.86
CA SER A 57 0.88 36.41 -32.27
C SER A 57 0.10 37.61 -32.80
N LEU A 58 0.30 37.95 -34.07
CA LEU A 58 -0.55 38.86 -34.82
C LEU A 58 -1.63 38.03 -35.52
N LEU A 59 -2.89 38.37 -35.27
CA LEU A 59 -4.01 37.68 -35.90
C LEU A 59 -4.00 37.87 -37.42
N PRO A 60 -4.44 36.83 -38.18
CA PRO A 60 -5.03 35.59 -37.69
C PRO A 60 -4.04 34.47 -37.30
N ARG A 61 -2.77 34.48 -37.76
CA ARG A 61 -1.89 33.29 -37.62
C ARG A 61 -0.38 33.57 -37.49
N THR A 62 0.07 34.81 -37.50
CA THR A 62 1.52 35.08 -37.49
C THR A 62 2.03 35.04 -36.06
N ILE A 63 2.86 34.06 -35.70
CA ILE A 63 3.53 34.03 -34.40
C ILE A 63 4.70 35.02 -34.45
N LEU A 64 4.70 36.00 -33.55
CA LEU A 64 5.79 36.97 -33.42
C LEU A 64 6.86 36.43 -32.48
N TYR A 65 6.44 35.90 -31.33
CA TYR A 65 7.35 35.38 -30.30
C TYR A 65 6.75 34.17 -29.59
N THR A 66 7.63 33.27 -29.18
CA THR A 66 7.32 32.15 -28.28
C THR A 66 8.43 32.06 -27.23
N TRP A 67 8.05 32.04 -25.96
CA TRP A 67 8.96 31.81 -24.84
C TRP A 67 8.52 30.58 -24.05
N LEU A 68 9.49 29.77 -23.65
CA LEU A 68 9.29 28.69 -22.69
C LEU A 68 9.81 29.17 -21.34
N LEU A 69 8.95 29.13 -20.34
CA LEU A 69 9.25 29.60 -18.99
C LEU A 69 8.94 28.49 -18.00
N THR A 70 9.89 28.22 -17.11
CA THR A 70 9.72 27.29 -16.00
C THR A 70 9.34 28.09 -14.75
N THR A 71 8.24 27.73 -14.11
CA THR A 71 7.85 28.34 -12.84
C THR A 71 8.77 27.92 -11.70
N LYS A 72 8.90 28.76 -10.68
CA LYS A 72 9.74 28.47 -9.52
C LYS A 72 9.23 27.26 -8.73
N GLU A 73 10.16 26.60 -8.04
CA GLU A 73 9.84 25.57 -7.06
C GLU A 73 9.10 26.15 -5.86
N THR A 74 8.37 25.28 -5.18
CA THR A 74 7.66 25.54 -3.94
C THR A 74 7.89 24.37 -2.99
N VAL A 75 7.54 24.58 -1.72
CA VAL A 75 7.65 23.52 -0.72
C VAL A 75 6.68 22.37 -1.03
N PRO A 76 7.08 21.11 -0.83
CA PRO A 76 6.26 19.96 -1.19
C PRO A 76 5.08 19.76 -0.24
N ASP A 77 4.13 18.93 -0.66
CA ASP A 77 3.03 18.48 0.18
C ASP A 77 3.49 17.48 1.24
N LYS A 78 2.61 17.19 2.22
CA LYS A 78 2.90 16.18 3.24
C LYS A 78 2.98 14.78 2.62
N PRO A 79 3.93 13.94 3.04
CA PRO A 79 3.96 12.54 2.66
C PRO A 79 2.64 11.81 2.99
N GLU A 80 2.21 10.91 2.12
CA GLU A 80 1.01 10.10 2.34
C GLU A 80 1.36 8.75 2.96
N ASN A 81 0.39 8.13 3.65
CA ASN A 81 0.48 6.77 4.19
C ASN A 81 1.70 6.55 5.09
N LEU A 82 2.00 7.51 5.99
CA LEU A 82 3.01 7.33 7.02
C LEU A 82 2.52 6.27 8.03
N LEU A 83 3.15 5.11 8.02
CA LEU A 83 2.77 3.94 8.82
C LEU A 83 4.00 3.32 9.49
N MET A 84 3.76 2.64 10.60
CA MET A 84 4.77 1.85 11.31
C MET A 84 4.54 0.36 11.02
N ASP A 85 5.49 -0.29 10.36
CA ASP A 85 5.49 -1.74 10.19
C ASP A 85 6.04 -2.39 11.45
N VAL A 86 5.14 -3.05 12.20
CA VAL A 86 5.46 -3.71 13.48
C VAL A 86 6.36 -4.93 13.28
N SER A 87 6.32 -5.56 12.10
CA SER A 87 7.10 -6.79 11.84
C SER A 87 8.58 -6.51 11.65
N THR A 88 8.91 -5.38 11.01
CA THR A 88 10.28 -4.95 10.71
C THR A 88 10.78 -3.85 11.64
N GLY A 89 9.88 -3.15 12.34
CA GLY A 89 10.21 -1.95 13.11
C GLY A 89 10.47 -0.71 12.24
N SER A 90 10.02 -0.72 10.98
CA SER A 90 10.29 0.35 10.02
C SER A 90 9.12 1.31 9.85
N LEU A 91 9.42 2.60 9.75
CA LEU A 91 8.51 3.62 9.27
C LEU A 91 8.47 3.57 7.75
N ARG A 92 7.27 3.55 7.16
CA ARG A 92 7.04 3.56 5.71
C ARG A 92 6.15 4.73 5.33
N TRP A 93 6.45 5.35 4.19
CA TRP A 93 5.61 6.39 3.60
C TRP A 93 5.62 6.27 2.07
N LYS A 94 4.66 6.91 1.41
CA LYS A 94 4.64 7.00 -0.05
C LYS A 94 5.59 8.10 -0.51
N ALA A 95 6.40 7.81 -1.53
CA ALA A 95 7.30 8.79 -2.12
C ALA A 95 6.51 9.98 -2.69
N LEU A 96 7.01 11.19 -2.43
CA LEU A 96 6.41 12.44 -2.92
C LEU A 96 6.67 12.60 -4.42
N PRO A 97 5.67 13.06 -5.19
CA PRO A 97 5.88 13.39 -6.59
C PRO A 97 6.60 14.74 -6.71
N SER A 98 7.36 14.92 -7.79
CA SER A 98 8.10 16.16 -8.06
C SER A 98 7.23 17.30 -8.62
N CYS A 99 5.95 17.39 -8.24
CA CYS A 99 5.02 18.37 -8.83
C CYS A 99 5.26 19.82 -8.37
N LYS A 100 5.90 19.98 -7.20
CA LYS A 100 6.16 21.29 -6.58
C LYS A 100 7.63 21.69 -6.64
N GLY A 101 8.51 20.77 -7.05
CA GLY A 101 9.96 20.93 -7.10
C GLY A 101 10.63 19.57 -7.15
N GLU A 102 11.94 19.56 -7.37
CA GLU A 102 12.74 18.36 -7.29
C GLU A 102 12.88 17.93 -5.82
N ILE A 103 12.54 16.67 -5.52
CA ILE A 103 12.66 16.14 -4.16
C ILE A 103 14.13 15.81 -3.91
N ILE A 104 14.75 16.51 -2.96
CA ILE A 104 16.15 16.32 -2.58
C ILE A 104 16.32 15.37 -1.39
N GLY A 105 15.23 15.07 -0.67
CA GLY A 105 15.25 14.16 0.47
C GLY A 105 14.03 14.28 1.38
N TYR A 106 14.07 13.54 2.48
CA TYR A 106 13.10 13.63 3.56
C TYR A 106 13.80 13.90 4.88
N GLN A 107 13.14 14.68 5.73
CA GLN A 107 13.57 14.96 7.08
C GLN A 107 12.60 14.29 8.05
N LEU A 108 13.14 13.45 8.92
CA LEU A 108 12.41 12.75 9.96
C LEU A 108 12.75 13.39 11.30
N ASN A 109 11.73 13.76 12.07
CA ASN A 109 11.91 14.17 13.46
C ASN A 109 11.22 13.15 14.36
N ILE A 110 11.98 12.57 15.29
CA ILE A 110 11.52 11.50 16.17
C ILE A 110 11.60 12.01 17.60
N THR A 111 10.45 12.23 18.20
CA THR A 111 10.31 12.57 19.61
C THR A 111 9.99 11.30 20.39
N THR A 112 10.84 10.98 21.36
CA THR A 112 10.68 9.84 22.25
C THR A 112 10.09 10.31 23.58
N MET A 113 9.06 9.62 24.04
CA MET A 113 8.37 9.87 25.30
C MET A 113 8.21 8.59 26.10
N ARG A 114 8.03 8.69 27.42
CA ARG A 114 7.64 7.56 28.26
C ARG A 114 6.18 7.20 27.99
N ALA A 115 5.85 5.92 27.89
CA ALA A 115 4.51 5.48 27.53
C ALA A 115 3.45 5.70 28.64
N GLU A 116 3.88 5.79 29.90
CA GLU A 116 3.02 5.90 31.08
C GLU A 116 2.48 7.32 31.29
N ASP A 117 3.38 8.30 31.38
CA ASP A 117 3.07 9.69 31.73
C ASP A 117 3.24 10.65 30.55
N GLY A 118 3.75 10.18 29.40
CA GLY A 118 4.02 11.01 28.23
C GLY A 118 5.21 11.95 28.39
N SER A 119 6.04 11.79 29.43
CA SER A 119 7.20 12.64 29.66
C SER A 119 8.21 12.54 28.52
N PHE A 120 8.75 13.69 28.09
CA PHE A 120 9.78 13.77 27.05
C PHE A 120 11.05 13.05 27.50
N LEU A 121 11.59 12.20 26.63
CA LEU A 121 12.82 11.45 26.86
C LEU A 121 13.94 11.83 25.89
N GLY A 122 13.59 12.29 24.68
CA GLY A 122 14.60 12.66 23.69
C GLY A 122 14.02 13.05 22.34
N PHE A 123 14.87 13.63 21.51
CA PHE A 123 14.57 14.07 20.16
C PHE A 123 15.73 13.67 19.24
N SER A 124 15.42 13.17 18.05
CA SER A 124 16.40 12.97 16.99
C SER A 124 15.85 13.49 15.68
N GLN A 125 16.76 13.96 14.83
CA GLN A 125 16.46 14.46 13.50
C GLN A 125 17.37 13.76 12.51
N GLU A 126 16.76 13.20 11.47
CA GLU A 126 17.44 12.34 10.51
C GLU A 126 17.09 12.81 9.10
N LEU A 127 18.12 12.98 8.27
CA LEU A 127 17.97 13.35 6.88
C LEU A 127 18.21 12.12 6.01
N VAL A 128 17.25 11.79 5.15
CA VAL A 128 17.34 10.64 4.23
C VAL A 128 17.20 11.10 2.78
N ASN A 129 17.79 10.33 1.88
CA ASN A 129 17.77 10.62 0.44
C ASN A 129 16.36 10.49 -0.16
N GLN A 130 16.15 11.09 -1.33
CA GLN A 130 14.84 11.13 -2.00
C GLN A 130 14.28 9.77 -2.43
N SER A 131 15.13 8.77 -2.62
CA SER A 131 14.73 7.40 -2.96
C SER A 131 14.29 6.57 -1.74
N VAL A 132 14.49 7.08 -0.53
CA VAL A 132 14.18 6.38 0.71
C VAL A 132 12.73 6.64 1.09
N SER A 133 11.91 5.60 1.08
CA SER A 133 10.51 5.61 1.52
C SER A 133 10.27 4.74 2.75
N GLU A 134 11.33 4.19 3.32
CA GLU A 134 11.33 3.31 4.47
C GLU A 134 12.54 3.62 5.36
N TYR A 135 12.34 3.75 6.67
CA TYR A 135 13.40 4.04 7.62
C TYR A 135 13.21 3.25 8.91
N VAL A 136 14.30 2.69 9.44
CA VAL A 136 14.30 1.95 10.72
C VAL A 136 14.94 2.82 11.79
N PRO A 137 14.16 3.40 12.72
CA PRO A 137 14.71 4.16 13.84
C PRO A 137 15.68 3.31 14.68
N PRO A 138 16.88 3.82 15.00
CA PRO A 138 17.83 3.09 15.80
C PRO A 138 17.32 2.93 17.25
N ASN A 139 17.54 1.75 17.83
CA ASN A 139 17.37 1.48 19.26
C ASN A 139 15.96 1.74 19.83
N GLN A 140 14.92 1.21 19.18
CA GLN A 140 13.57 1.22 19.74
C GLN A 140 13.53 0.40 21.03
N ARG A 141 13.27 1.07 22.17
CA ARG A 141 13.11 0.40 23.47
C ARG A 141 11.64 0.26 23.84
N ALA A 142 11.30 -0.89 24.41
CA ALA A 142 9.99 -1.19 24.97
C ALA A 142 9.51 -0.14 26.00
N GLY A 143 8.19 0.03 26.10
CA GLY A 143 7.58 0.94 27.08
C GLY A 143 7.72 2.42 26.72
N ARG A 144 8.02 2.74 25.46
CA ARG A 144 8.16 4.11 24.96
C ARG A 144 7.07 4.44 23.94
N LYS A 145 6.68 5.71 23.94
CA LYS A 145 5.79 6.33 22.95
C LYS A 145 6.67 7.19 22.03
N TYR A 146 6.49 7.04 20.72
CA TYR A 146 7.22 7.78 19.71
C TYR A 146 6.24 8.64 18.93
N LEU A 147 6.62 9.90 18.74
CA LEU A 147 5.98 10.82 17.82
C LEU A 147 6.94 11.11 16.68
N VAL A 148 6.57 10.71 15.48
CA VAL A 148 7.39 10.83 14.29
C VAL A 148 6.75 11.78 13.32
N THR A 149 7.52 12.75 12.85
CA THR A 149 7.12 13.62 11.75
C THR A 149 8.02 13.38 10.55
N VAL A 150 7.45 13.22 9.35
CA VAL A 150 8.19 13.10 8.10
C VAL A 150 7.77 14.22 7.15
N GLN A 151 8.73 14.97 6.64
CA GLN A 151 8.49 16.05 5.67
C GLN A 151 9.43 15.94 4.48
N GLY A 152 8.93 16.27 3.29
CA GLY A 152 9.73 16.32 2.07
C GLY A 152 10.53 17.63 1.97
N LEU A 153 11.63 17.59 1.24
CA LEU A 153 12.49 18.74 0.99
C LEU A 153 12.60 19.01 -0.52
N THR A 154 12.52 20.28 -0.89
CA THR A 154 12.86 20.80 -2.24
C THR A 154 13.87 21.93 -2.11
N ALA A 155 14.36 22.50 -3.22
CA ALA A 155 15.25 23.66 -3.17
C ALA A 155 14.57 24.90 -2.54
N ALA A 156 13.24 24.94 -2.55
CA ALA A 156 12.45 25.98 -1.89
C ALA A 156 12.35 25.81 -0.36
N GLY A 157 12.66 24.63 0.18
CA GLY A 157 12.67 24.34 1.61
C GLY A 157 11.86 23.10 2.01
N ALA A 158 11.55 23.01 3.31
CA ALA A 158 10.79 21.91 3.89
C ALA A 158 9.27 22.06 3.67
N GLY A 159 8.64 20.97 3.27
CA GLY A 159 7.20 20.87 3.06
C GLY A 159 6.39 20.68 4.35
N ALA A 160 5.10 20.42 4.15
CA ALA A 160 4.23 20.03 5.26
C ALA A 160 4.65 18.66 5.82
N ALA A 161 4.52 18.47 7.13
CA ALA A 161 4.87 17.22 7.79
C ALA A 161 3.67 16.26 7.90
N ALA A 162 3.93 14.99 7.65
CA ALA A 162 3.06 13.88 8.05
C ALA A 162 3.45 13.42 9.46
N GLU A 163 2.48 13.14 10.31
CA GLU A 163 2.71 12.80 11.72
C GLU A 163 2.17 11.41 12.03
N LEU A 164 2.94 10.64 12.80
CA LEU A 164 2.56 9.33 13.27
C LEU A 164 2.97 9.16 14.73
N GLU A 165 2.01 8.74 15.56
CA GLU A 165 2.26 8.34 16.94
C GLU A 165 2.12 6.82 17.08
N PHE A 166 3.11 6.17 17.70
CA PHE A 166 3.01 4.76 18.05
C PHE A 166 3.66 4.45 19.39
N LYS A 167 3.23 3.34 20.01
CA LYS A 167 3.78 2.82 21.26
C LYS A 167 4.48 1.50 21.01
N THR A 168 5.65 1.34 21.61
CA THR A 168 6.37 0.07 21.63
C THR A 168 5.92 -0.75 22.83
N TYR A 169 5.34 -1.92 22.56
CA TYR A 169 4.90 -2.81 23.62
C TYR A 169 6.13 -3.41 24.32
N ILE A 170 5.99 -3.66 25.61
CA ILE A 170 6.91 -4.53 26.33
C ILE A 170 6.64 -5.94 25.79
N GLN A 171 7.50 -6.45 24.92
CA GLN A 171 7.54 -7.88 24.63
C GLN A 171 8.14 -8.59 25.84
N GLY A 172 7.36 -8.61 26.93
CA GLY A 172 7.69 -9.38 28.10
C GLY A 172 7.63 -10.86 27.75
N PRO A 173 8.41 -11.72 28.43
CA PRO A 173 8.15 -13.15 28.42
C PRO A 173 6.67 -13.33 28.74
N TRP A 174 5.93 -14.06 27.90
CA TRP A 174 4.55 -14.46 28.24
C TRP A 174 4.52 -14.89 29.70
N PRO A 175 3.55 -14.43 30.50
CA PRO A 175 3.53 -14.78 31.92
C PRO A 175 3.53 -16.30 32.01
N VAL A 176 4.66 -16.85 32.45
CA VAL A 176 4.87 -18.28 32.73
C VAL A 176 3.78 -18.81 33.68
N SER A 177 3.07 -17.89 34.36
CA SER A 177 1.86 -18.09 35.13
C SER A 177 0.68 -18.64 34.30
N ALA A 178 0.45 -18.19 33.07
CA ALA A 178 -0.66 -18.68 32.24
C ALA A 178 -0.43 -20.14 31.80
N VAL A 179 0.82 -20.49 31.47
CA VAL A 179 1.20 -21.87 31.12
C VAL A 179 1.19 -22.77 32.36
N SER A 180 1.64 -22.26 33.52
CA SER A 180 1.61 -23.02 34.78
C SER A 180 0.19 -23.32 35.25
N VAL A 181 -0.76 -22.38 35.12
CA VAL A 181 -2.17 -22.64 35.48
C VAL A 181 -2.78 -23.71 34.56
N VAL A 182 -2.52 -23.67 33.25
CA VAL A 182 -3.03 -24.71 32.33
C VAL A 182 -2.41 -26.07 32.63
N VAL A 183 -1.10 -26.16 32.88
CA VAL A 183 -0.42 -27.42 33.21
C VAL A 183 -0.89 -27.97 34.58
N VAL A 184 -1.07 -27.11 35.58
CA VAL A 184 -1.56 -27.51 36.92
C VAL A 184 -3.01 -27.97 36.87
N VAL A 185 -3.88 -27.28 36.12
CA VAL A 185 -5.29 -27.65 35.94
C VAL A 185 -5.43 -28.96 35.15
N VAL A 186 -4.63 -29.14 34.09
CA VAL A 186 -4.68 -30.35 33.24
C VAL A 186 -4.05 -31.56 33.94
N LEU A 187 -3.08 -31.39 34.84
CA LEU A 187 -2.47 -32.52 35.57
C LEU A 187 -3.19 -32.87 36.88
N LEU A 188 -3.69 -31.90 37.66
CA LEU A 188 -4.29 -32.19 38.98
C LEU A 188 -5.74 -32.68 38.92
N ILE A 189 -6.51 -32.24 37.92
CA ILE A 189 -7.91 -32.68 37.74
C ILE A 189 -8.03 -34.17 37.40
N PRO A 190 -7.26 -34.75 36.44
CA PRO A 190 -7.36 -36.18 36.15
C PRO A 190 -6.76 -37.06 37.26
N LEU A 191 -5.76 -36.58 38.01
CA LEU A 191 -5.19 -37.34 39.13
C LEU A 191 -6.19 -37.48 40.28
N SER A 192 -6.91 -36.41 40.63
CA SER A 192 -7.95 -36.46 41.67
C SER A 192 -9.18 -37.30 41.25
N ALA A 193 -9.61 -37.19 39.99
CA ALA A 193 -10.68 -38.03 39.44
C ALA A 193 -10.28 -39.52 39.38
N GLY A 194 -9.04 -39.82 38.98
CA GLY A 194 -8.51 -41.19 38.93
C GLY A 194 -8.40 -41.85 40.31
N ILE A 195 -7.94 -41.10 41.32
CA ILE A 195 -7.85 -41.60 42.70
C ILE A 195 -9.25 -41.85 43.28
N LEU A 196 -10.20 -40.93 43.07
CA LEU A 196 -11.58 -41.09 43.55
C LEU A 196 -12.28 -42.29 42.89
N TRP A 197 -12.10 -42.47 41.59
CA TRP A 197 -12.61 -43.62 40.83
C TRP A 197 -12.01 -44.95 41.32
N PHE A 198 -10.71 -44.98 41.62
CA PHE A 198 -10.01 -46.16 42.12
C PHE A 198 -10.50 -46.58 43.51
N VAL A 199 -10.73 -45.62 44.42
CA VAL A 199 -11.24 -45.88 45.78
C VAL A 199 -12.70 -46.37 45.74
N LEU A 200 -13.55 -45.78 44.89
CA LEU A 200 -14.95 -46.20 44.73
C LEU A 200 -15.07 -47.59 44.07
N SER A 201 -14.17 -47.92 43.14
CA SER A 201 -14.13 -49.24 42.49
C SER A 201 -13.71 -50.35 43.47
N ARG A 202 -12.82 -50.06 44.42
CA ARG A 202 -12.43 -51.00 45.50
C ARG A 202 -13.59 -51.28 46.47
N ARG A 203 -14.50 -50.32 46.68
CA ARG A 203 -15.67 -50.51 47.57
C ARG A 203 -16.82 -51.34 46.95
N LYS A 204 -16.86 -51.52 45.63
CA LYS A 204 -17.89 -52.35 44.96
C LYS A 204 -17.55 -53.85 44.91
N LYS A 205 -16.50 -54.33 45.58
CA LYS A 205 -16.03 -55.73 45.51
C LYS A 205 -16.36 -56.59 46.75
N ALA A 206 -17.37 -56.24 47.56
CA ALA A 206 -17.79 -57.06 48.70
C ALA A 206 -19.22 -57.65 48.54
N LEU A 207 -19.25 -58.95 48.20
CA LEU A 207 -20.29 -59.98 48.40
C LEU A 207 -21.54 -60.05 47.47
N PRO A 208 -22.15 -61.24 47.27
CA PRO A 208 -21.84 -62.11 46.12
C PRO A 208 -23.07 -62.56 45.31
N SER A 209 -22.75 -63.16 44.16
CA SER A 209 -23.61 -63.92 43.23
C SER A 209 -24.46 -65.01 43.90
N LYS A 210 -25.70 -65.17 43.44
CA LYS A 210 -26.40 -66.46 43.45
C LYS A 210 -27.24 -66.62 42.17
N ALA A 211 -27.02 -67.75 41.52
CA ALA A 211 -27.62 -68.23 40.27
C ALA A 211 -29.10 -68.60 40.42
N GLU A 212 -29.85 -68.62 39.32
CA GLU A 212 -30.48 -69.84 38.77
C GLU A 212 -31.03 -69.58 37.36
N GLU A 213 -30.91 -70.59 36.52
CA GLU A 213 -31.22 -70.72 35.10
C GLU A 213 -32.69 -71.16 34.93
N ASP A 214 -33.35 -70.83 33.82
CA ASP A 214 -34.08 -71.84 33.01
C ASP A 214 -35.03 -71.28 31.94
N HIS A 215 -34.95 -71.97 30.79
CA HIS A 215 -36.02 -72.37 29.86
C HIS A 215 -36.22 -71.67 28.49
N TYR A 216 -36.14 -72.57 27.50
CA TYR A 216 -36.29 -72.55 26.04
C TYR A 216 -37.70 -72.19 25.56
N THR A 217 -37.86 -71.59 24.37
CA THR A 217 -38.76 -72.06 23.29
C THR A 217 -38.42 -71.41 21.94
N GLU A 218 -38.28 -72.32 20.98
CA GLU A 218 -38.13 -72.26 19.52
C GLU A 218 -39.22 -71.47 18.76
N LEU A 219 -38.87 -70.95 17.57
CA LEU A 219 -39.65 -71.04 16.31
C LEU A 219 -38.86 -70.33 15.17
N GLN A 220 -38.52 -71.10 14.13
CA GLN A 220 -38.11 -70.62 12.79
C GLN A 220 -39.37 -70.38 11.91
N PRO A 221 -39.29 -70.15 10.58
CA PRO A 221 -38.53 -69.18 9.75
C PRO A 221 -39.47 -68.46 8.72
N TYR A 222 -39.03 -67.40 8.02
CA TYR A 222 -39.37 -67.25 6.58
C TYR A 222 -38.53 -66.19 5.85
N GLU A 223 -38.26 -66.49 4.59
CA GLU A 223 -37.42 -65.86 3.58
C GLU A 223 -37.90 -64.49 3.08
N ASN A 224 -36.95 -63.67 2.61
CA ASN A 224 -36.85 -63.15 1.23
C ASN A 224 -35.60 -62.25 1.16
N VAL A 225 -34.48 -62.72 0.58
CA VAL A 225 -34.13 -62.72 -0.86
C VAL A 225 -33.53 -61.39 -1.34
N HIS A 226 -32.22 -61.47 -1.65
CA HIS A 226 -31.45 -60.75 -2.69
C HIS A 226 -31.27 -59.22 -2.52
N GLU A 227 -30.13 -58.60 -2.83
CA GLU A 227 -28.87 -59.01 -3.43
C GLU A 227 -27.91 -57.80 -3.36
N GLY A 228 -26.62 -58.10 -3.47
CA GLY A 228 -25.51 -57.23 -3.91
C GLY A 228 -25.73 -55.72 -4.05
N ASN A 229 -24.91 -54.91 -3.38
CA ASN A 229 -23.58 -54.49 -3.84
C ASN A 229 -23.62 -52.99 -4.22
N TYR A 230 -22.50 -52.33 -3.93
CA TYR A 230 -22.18 -50.91 -4.17
C TYR A 230 -22.75 -50.29 -5.46
N CYS A 231 -23.00 -48.99 -5.43
CA CYS A 231 -22.89 -48.13 -6.61
C CYS A 231 -22.19 -46.81 -6.28
N VAL A 232 -20.95 -46.74 -6.74
CA VAL A 232 -20.31 -45.54 -7.29
C VAL A 232 -21.21 -44.98 -8.40
N MET A 233 -21.33 -43.66 -8.52
CA MET A 233 -21.58 -43.05 -9.82
C MET A 233 -20.69 -41.82 -10.02
N GLU A 234 -19.96 -41.92 -11.13
CA GLU A 234 -19.21 -40.87 -11.79
C GLU A 234 -20.12 -39.75 -12.33
N THR A 235 -19.45 -38.62 -12.52
CA THR A 235 -19.84 -37.41 -13.22
C THR A 235 -20.61 -37.62 -14.52
N PHE A 236 -21.68 -36.84 -14.70
CA PHE A 236 -22.17 -36.40 -16.01
C PHE A 236 -22.51 -34.92 -15.93
N LEU A 237 -21.74 -34.10 -16.65
CA LEU A 237 -22.18 -33.38 -17.87
C LEU A 237 -23.27 -32.34 -17.59
N GLU A 238 -22.82 -31.13 -17.25
CA GLU A 238 -23.58 -29.94 -17.55
C GLU A 238 -23.33 -29.55 -19.01
N LYS A 239 -24.43 -29.45 -19.74
CA LYS A 239 -24.53 -29.30 -21.18
C LYS A 239 -24.72 -27.83 -21.53
N ASP A 240 -23.83 -27.34 -22.37
CA ASP A 240 -24.00 -26.27 -23.36
C ASP A 240 -24.63 -24.93 -22.95
N ALA A 241 -23.75 -23.92 -22.83
CA ALA A 241 -24.00 -22.59 -23.37
C ALA A 241 -22.80 -22.13 -24.22
N GLY A 242 -22.83 -22.53 -25.49
CA GLY A 242 -22.54 -21.68 -26.65
C GLY A 242 -21.26 -20.83 -26.71
N LYS A 243 -20.29 -21.38 -27.46
CA LYS A 243 -19.62 -20.76 -28.62
C LYS A 243 -18.44 -19.78 -28.37
N CYS A 244 -17.22 -20.33 -28.35
CA CYS A 244 -16.04 -19.70 -28.97
C CYS A 244 -15.58 -20.55 -30.16
N GLY A 245 -15.49 -19.90 -31.32
CA GLY A 245 -14.99 -20.48 -32.57
C GLY A 245 -13.48 -20.67 -32.56
N GLN A 246 -13.03 -21.46 -33.53
CA GLN A 246 -11.78 -22.21 -33.59
C GLN A 246 -10.48 -21.42 -33.75
N ALA A 247 -9.45 -22.07 -33.21
CA ALA A 247 -8.07 -22.24 -33.69
C ALA A 247 -7.68 -21.64 -35.05
N GLY A 248 -6.52 -20.98 -35.01
CA GLY A 248 -5.65 -20.73 -36.14
C GLY A 248 -4.37 -20.06 -35.66
N GLU A 249 -3.39 -20.83 -35.20
CA GLU A 249 -1.99 -20.37 -35.26
C GLU A 249 -1.55 -20.49 -36.73
N PRO A 250 -0.80 -19.51 -37.26
CA PRO A 250 0.65 -19.62 -37.13
C PRO A 250 1.36 -18.30 -36.80
N SER A 251 2.38 -18.44 -35.96
CA SER A 251 3.53 -17.57 -35.73
C SER A 251 3.86 -16.56 -36.85
N PRO A 252 4.06 -15.26 -36.54
CA PRO A 252 4.72 -14.34 -37.45
C PRO A 252 6.24 -14.56 -37.45
N LYS A 253 6.78 -14.88 -38.62
CA LYS A 253 8.21 -14.74 -38.96
C LYS A 253 8.74 -13.34 -38.61
N PRO A 254 9.97 -13.21 -38.11
CA PRO A 254 10.66 -11.92 -38.04
C PRO A 254 11.07 -11.47 -39.45
N LEU A 255 10.87 -10.19 -39.76
CA LEU A 255 11.37 -9.49 -40.94
C LEU A 255 12.33 -8.36 -40.49
N PRO A 256 13.21 -7.87 -41.38
CA PRO A 256 14.66 -7.95 -41.22
C PRO A 256 15.30 -6.80 -40.45
N VAL A 257 16.45 -7.10 -39.86
CA VAL A 257 17.46 -6.11 -39.46
C VAL A 257 18.01 -5.46 -40.74
N LEU A 258 17.82 -4.15 -40.86
CA LEU A 258 18.58 -3.33 -41.81
C LEU A 258 19.88 -2.94 -41.12
N GLU A 259 21.01 -3.46 -41.62
CA GLU A 259 22.33 -2.91 -41.32
C GLU A 259 22.41 -1.47 -41.81
N SER A 260 22.96 -0.57 -40.98
CA SER A 260 23.71 0.58 -41.47
C SER A 260 25.08 0.56 -40.82
N SER A 261 26.03 0.04 -41.59
CA SER A 261 27.45 0.35 -41.45
C SER A 261 27.67 1.87 -41.57
N GLY A 262 28.62 2.39 -40.81
CA GLY A 262 28.93 3.81 -40.71
C GLY A 262 30.13 4.06 -39.81
N GLU A 263 31.25 3.44 -40.16
CA GLU A 263 32.58 3.79 -39.65
C GLU A 263 32.99 5.16 -40.21
N SER A 264 33.29 6.13 -39.33
CA SER A 264 34.24 7.20 -39.67
C SER A 264 34.94 7.72 -38.43
N LYS A 265 36.26 7.56 -38.47
CA LYS A 265 37.29 8.17 -37.62
C LYS A 265 37.03 9.65 -37.34
N GLN A 266 37.26 10.07 -36.10
CA GLN A 266 38.26 11.09 -35.76
C GLN A 266 38.64 11.00 -34.28
#